data_AF-A0A969GM45-F1
#
_entry.id   AF-A0A969GM45-F1
#
_cell.length_a   1.000
_cell.length_b   1.000
_cell.length_c   1.000
_cell.angle_alpha   90.00
_cell.angle_beta   90.00
_cell.angle_gamma   90.00
#
_symmetry.space_group_name_H-M   'P 1'
#
loop_
_entity.id
_entity.type
_entity.pdbx_description
1 polymer ?
#
loop_
_entity_poly.entity_id
_entity_poly.type
_entity_poly.pdbx_seq_one_letter_code
_entity_poly.pdbx_strand_id
1 'polypeptide(L)' 'MRILLADHHDTARWAIRTWFEDEPDFELVGEAMDCKSALKLAEEEAAELVLVDSDLPGGFIGDLIATCTPCGRNRWCSS' A
#
# COMPACT_ATOMS: atom_id res chain seq x y z
N MET A 1 3.21 -2.03 12.18
CA MET A 1 3.47 -1.27 10.95
C MET A 1 2.45 -1.70 9.90
N ARG A 2 1.63 -0.76 9.43
CA ARG A 2 0.48 -1.02 8.56
C ARG A 2 0.89 -1.04 7.10
N ILE A 3 0.70 -2.16 6.42
CA ILE A 3 1.16 -2.40 5.06
C ILE A 3 -0.04 -2.59 4.12
N LEU A 4 -0.02 -1.92 2.98
CA LEU A 4 -0.96 -2.10 1.88
C LEU A 4 -0.24 -2.78 0.72
N LEU A 5 -0.83 -3.83 0.15
CA LEU A 5 -0.27 -4.51 -1.02
C LEU A 5 -1.05 -4.12 -2.29
N ALA A 6 -0.37 -3.56 -3.27
CA ALA A 6 -0.93 -3.18 -4.55
C ALA A 6 -0.31 -4.05 -5.65
N ASP A 7 -0.99 -5.16 -5.96
CA ASP A 7 -0.55 -6.17 -6.92
C ASP A 7 -1.78 -6.78 -7.63
N HIS A 8 -1.67 -6.92 -8.94
CA HIS A 8 -2.70 -7.47 -9.82
C HIS A 8 -2.59 -9.00 -9.97
N HIS A 9 -1.54 -9.62 -9.44
CA HIS A 9 -1.29 -11.05 -9.45
C HIS A 9 -1.58 -11.69 -8.07
N ASP A 10 -2.49 -12.66 -8.04
CA ASP A 10 -2.92 -13.33 -6.81
C ASP A 10 -1.80 -14.12 -6.09
N THR A 11 -0.76 -14.56 -6.82
CA THR A 11 0.31 -15.40 -6.27
C THR A 11 1.24 -14.64 -5.32
N ALA A 12 1.59 -13.40 -5.65
CA ALA A 12 2.46 -12.58 -4.82
C ALA A 12 1.80 -12.24 -3.48
N ARG A 13 0.49 -11.99 -3.51
CA ARG A 13 -0.35 -11.72 -2.35
C ARG A 13 -0.38 -12.85 -1.33
N TRP A 14 -0.50 -14.10 -1.81
CA TRP A 14 -0.47 -15.26 -0.91
C TRP A 14 0.90 -15.39 -0.23
N ALA A 15 2.00 -15.25 -0.99
CA ALA A 15 3.35 -15.36 -0.45
C ALA A 15 3.63 -14.30 0.62
N ILE A 16 3.24 -13.04 0.35
CA ILE A 16 3.44 -11.91 1.26
C ILE A 16 2.60 -12.08 2.53
N ARG A 17 1.35 -12.53 2.41
CA ARG A 17 0.48 -12.80 3.56
C ARG A 17 1.06 -13.89 4.47
N THR A 18 1.49 -15.01 3.89
CA THR A 18 2.10 -16.11 4.67
C THR A 18 3.38 -15.67 5.36
N TRP A 19 4.19 -14.81 4.73
CA TRP A 19 5.38 -14.26 5.37
C TRP A 19 5.06 -13.33 6.54
N PHE A 20 3.98 -12.56 6.46
CA PHE A 20 3.57 -11.65 7.53
C PHE A 20 2.81 -12.32 8.68
N GLU A 21 2.26 -13.52 8.49
CA GLU A 21 1.62 -14.28 9.57
C GLU A 21 2.59 -14.61 10.72
N ASP A 22 3.89 -14.76 10.41
CA ASP A 22 4.94 -15.05 11.39
C ASP A 22 5.55 -13.79 12.03
N GLU A 23 5.22 -12.59 11.53
CA GLU A 23 5.81 -11.31 11.98
C GLU A 23 4.76 -10.40 12.65
N PRO A 24 4.66 -10.41 13.99
CA PRO A 24 3.59 -9.70 14.73
C PRO A 24 3.66 -8.17 14.64
N ASP A 25 4.77 -7.63 14.16
CA ASP A 25 4.97 -6.19 13.99
C ASP A 25 4.37 -5.65 12.68
N PHE A 26 3.90 -6.53 11.78
CA PHE A 26 3.31 -6.15 10.51
C PHE A 26 1.81 -6.48 10.46
N GLU A 27 1.04 -5.55 9.90
CA GLU A 27 -0.39 -5.72 9.69
C GLU A 27 -0.71 -5.42 8.23
N LEU A 28 -1.18 -6.41 7.48
CA LEU A 28 -1.68 -6.21 6.13
C LEU A 28 -3.08 -5.59 6.19
N VAL A 29 -3.17 -4.28 5.95
CA VAL A 29 -4.43 -3.53 6.11
C VAL A 29 -5.32 -3.54 4.88
N GLY A 30 -4.79 -3.93 3.72
CA GLY A 30 -5.58 -4.01 2.51
C GLY A 30 -4.82 -4.55 1.32
N GLU A 31 -5.55 -4.75 0.23
CA GLU A 31 -5.04 -5.18 -1.06
C GLU A 31 -5.70 -4.37 -2.18
N ALA A 32 -4.89 -3.91 -3.14
CA ALA A 32 -5.32 -3.13 -4.29
C ALA A 32 -4.88 -3.81 -5.58
N MET A 33 -5.73 -3.73 -6.62
CA MET A 33 -5.44 -4.29 -7.95
C MET A 33 -5.09 -3.21 -8.98
N ASP A 34 -5.19 -1.93 -8.59
CA ASP A 34 -4.92 -0.80 -9.46
C ASP A 34 -4.41 0.40 -8.63
N CYS A 35 -3.70 1.33 -9.28
CA CYS A 35 -3.11 2.50 -8.60
C CYS A 35 -4.14 3.38 -7.88
N LYS A 36 -5.38 3.49 -8.43
CA LYS A 36 -6.41 4.36 -7.88
C LYS A 36 -7.02 3.78 -6.61
N SER A 37 -7.30 2.48 -6.59
CA SER A 37 -7.74 1.78 -5.39
C SER A 37 -6.64 1.76 -4.33
N ALA A 38 -5.37 1.61 -4.73
CA ALA A 38 -4.23 1.68 -3.83
C ALA A 38 -4.13 3.03 -3.10
N LEU A 39 -4.24 4.15 -3.83
CA LEU A 39 -4.24 5.50 -3.23
C LEU A 39 -5.37 5.68 -2.21
N LYS A 40 -6.59 5.29 -2.60
CA LYS A 40 -7.76 5.40 -1.74
C LYS A 40 -7.60 4.57 -0.46
N LEU A 41 -7.18 3.32 -0.60
CA LEU A 41 -6.97 2.41 0.54
C LEU A 41 -5.81 2.87 1.43
N ALA A 42 -4.76 3.45 0.86
CA ALA A 42 -3.64 3.97 1.65
C ALA A 42 -4.09 5.09 2.59
N GLU A 43 -5.00 5.96 2.15
CA GLU A 43 -5.57 7.02 2.97
C GLU A 43 -6.61 6.48 3.98
N GLU A 44 -7.56 5.67 3.53
CA GLU A 44 -8.65 5.13 4.38
C GLU A 44 -8.08 4.24 5.49
N GLU A 45 -7.13 3.38 5.15
CA GLU A 45 -6.48 2.47 6.08
C GLU A 45 -5.19 3.03 6.68
N ALA A 46 -4.91 4.33 6.49
CA ALA A 46 -3.69 5.01 6.95
C ALA A 46 -2.44 4.10 6.92
N ALA A 47 -2.17 3.54 5.74
CA ALA A 47 -1.06 2.63 5.52
C ALA A 47 0.28 3.38 5.68
N GLU A 48 1.22 2.76 6.39
CA GLU A 48 2.56 3.31 6.63
C GLU A 48 3.53 2.93 5.52
N LEU A 49 3.28 1.79 4.86
CA LEU A 49 4.05 1.30 3.73
C LEU A 49 3.08 0.75 2.67
N VAL A 50 3.25 1.17 1.42
CA VAL A 50 2.54 0.60 0.29
C VAL A 50 3.54 -0.16 -0.57
N LEU A 51 3.35 -1.46 -0.71
CA LEU A 51 4.10 -2.31 -1.64
C LEU A 51 3.38 -2.31 -2.97
N VAL A 52 4.06 -1.91 -4.05
CA VAL A 52 3.44 -1.73 -5.36
C VAL A 52 4.20 -2.52 -6.41
N ASP A 53 3.47 -3.31 -7.21
CA ASP A 53 4.00 -3.96 -8.40
C ASP A 53 4.41 -2.90 -9.45
N SER A 54 5.56 -3.07 -10.07
CA SER A 54 6.04 -2.21 -11.16
C SER A 54 5.08 -2.14 -12.35
N ASP A 55 4.28 -3.19 -12.58
CA ASP A 55 3.32 -3.27 -13.68
C ASP A 55 1.86 -3.01 -13.22
N LEU A 56 1.67 -2.29 -12.11
CA LEU A 56 0.33 -2.02 -11.59
C LEU A 56 -0.51 -1.17 -12.57
N PRO A 57 -1.66 -1.66 -13.04
CA PRO A 57 -2.52 -0.93 -13.98
C PRO A 57 -3.30 0.20 -13.29
N GLY A 58 -3.84 1.13 -14.08
CA GLY A 58 -4.84 2.11 -13.61
C GLY A 58 -4.30 3.43 -13.04
N GLY A 59 -3.01 3.75 -13.19
CA GLY A 59 -2.45 5.07 -12.85
C GLY A 59 -0.92 5.13 -12.91
N PHE A 60 -0.33 6.27 -12.54
CA PHE A 60 1.14 6.41 -12.46
C PHE A 60 1.61 6.09 -11.03
N ILE A 61 2.54 5.14 -10.90
CA ILE A 61 3.08 4.70 -9.61
C ILE A 61 3.72 5.85 -8.81
N GLY A 62 4.21 6.88 -9.51
CA GLY A 62 4.78 8.07 -8.88
C GLY A 62 3.78 8.87 -8.05
N ASP A 63 2.48 8.78 -8.34
CA ASP A 63 1.44 9.46 -7.57
C ASP A 63 1.29 8.84 -6.17
N LEU A 64 1.55 7.53 -6.02
CA LEU A 64 1.60 6.84 -4.72
C LEU A 64 2.77 7.34 -3.87
N ILE A 65 3.94 7.50 -4.49
CA ILE A 65 5.16 7.97 -3.81
C ILE A 65 5.02 9.44 -3.40
N ALA A 66 4.42 10.28 -4.25
CA ALA A 66 4.19 11.69 -3.95
C ALA A 66 3.24 11.87 -2.75
N THR A 67 2.17 11.10 -2.69
CA THR A 67 1.17 11.13 -1.60
C THR A 67 1.75 10.63 -0.27
N CYS A 68 2.64 9.63 -0.31
CA CYS A 68 3.23 9.01 0.88
C CYS A 68 4.53 9.69 1.36
N THR A 69 4.90 10.87 0.84
CA THR A 69 6.09 11.57 1.34
C THR A 69 5.93 11.85 2.84
N PRO A 70 6.84 11.39 3.70
CA PRO A 70 6.75 11.60 5.14
C PRO A 70 7.05 13.07 5.45
N CYS A 71 6.05 13.93 5.31
CA CYS A 71 6.05 15.22 5.99
C CYS A 71 6.05 14.88 7.48
N GLY A 72 7.16 15.19 8.16
CA GLY A 72 7.53 14.75 9.52
C GLY A 72 6.63 15.24 10.66
N ARG A 73 5.31 15.22 10.47
CA ARG A 73 4.27 15.31 11.49
C ARG A 73 2.96 14.80 10.88
N ASN A 74 2.74 13.49 10.99
CA ASN A 74 1.44 12.84 11.20
C ASN A 74 0.18 13.73 11.05
N ARG A 75 -0.23 13.90 9.79
CA ARG A 75 -1.60 13.98 9.26
C ARG A 75 -1.49 14.42 7.80
N TRP A 76 -1.51 13.43 6.91
CA TRP A 76 -1.76 13.49 5.47
C TRP A 76 -2.37 14.84 5.07
N CYS A 77 -1.51 15.73 4.54
CA CYS A 77 -1.85 17.13 4.32
C CYS A 77 -2.93 17.22 3.25
N SER A 78 -4.14 17.55 3.73
CA SER A 78 -5.29 17.93 2.93
C SER A 78 -4.97 19.20 2.14
N SER A 79 -5.12 19.15 0.81
CA SER A 79 -5.67 20.20 -0.05
C SER A 79 -5.87 19.66 -1.46
#